data_AF-A0A1H4YXA4-F1
#
_entry.id   AF-A0A1H4YXA4-F1
#
_cell.length_a   1.000
_cell.length_b   1.000
_cell.length_c   1.000
_cell.angle_alpha   90.00
_cell.angle_beta   90.00
_cell.angle_gamma   90.00
#
_symmetry.space_group_name_H-M   'P 1'
#
loop_
_entity.id
_entity.type
_entity.pdbx_description
1 polymer ?
#
loop_
_entity_poly.entity_id
_entity_poly.type
_entity_poly.pdbx_seq_one_letter_code
_entity_poly.pdbx_strand_id
1 'polypeptide(L)' 'MNRRTLSFIALAISMFYGVGFVVIPDGSRSGYAVIGAVVVALAWVASGRFGKPDHQG' A
#
# COMPACT_ATOMS: atom_id res chain seq x y z
N MET A 1 18.92 -3.48 7.19
CA MET A 1 17.74 -2.88 6.54
C MET A 1 17.21 -1.76 7.41
N ASN A 2 16.96 -0.59 6.81
CA ASN A 2 16.51 0.60 7.53
C ASN A 2 15.14 0.33 8.17
N ARG A 3 14.95 0.60 9.48
CA ARG A 3 13.68 0.31 10.20
C ARG A 3 12.46 0.89 9.48
N ARG A 4 12.66 2.03 8.80
CA ARG A 4 11.67 2.69 7.94
C ARG A 4 11.15 1.83 6.80
N THR A 5 12.01 1.01 6.19
CA THR A 5 11.67 0.08 5.09
C THR A 5 10.91 -1.12 5.64
N LEU A 6 11.31 -1.64 6.80
CA LEU A 6 10.65 -2.75 7.46
C LEU A 6 9.19 -2.40 7.82
N SER A 7 8.96 -1.21 8.39
CA SER A 7 7.62 -0.73 8.72
C SER A 7 6.73 -0.50 7.50
N PHE A 8 7.32 -0.09 6.36
CA PHE A 8 6.57 0.09 5.11
C PHE A 8 6.13 -1.25 4.53
N ILE A 9 7.02 -2.25 4.52
CA ILE A 9 6.68 -3.61 4.06
C ILE A 9 5.60 -4.22 4.95
N ALA A 10 5.71 -4.07 6.28
CA ALA A 10 4.69 -4.54 7.21
C ALA A 10 3.31 -3.89 6.93
N LEU A 11 3.28 -2.56 6.73
CA LEU A 11 2.06 -1.84 6.36
C LEU A 11 1.45 -2.36 5.05
N ALA A 12 2.29 -2.58 4.03
CA ALA A 12 1.84 -3.08 2.74
C ALA A 12 1.23 -4.49 2.86
N ILE A 13 1.90 -5.41 3.57
CA ILE A 13 1.39 -6.76 3.80
C ILE A 13 0.05 -6.73 4.55
N SER A 14 -0.08 -5.90 5.59
CA SER A 14 -1.34 -5.74 6.32
C SER A 14 -2.47 -5.22 5.44
N MET A 15 -2.20 -4.24 4.57
CA MET A 15 -3.19 -3.74 3.60
C MET A 15 -3.60 -4.82 2.59
N PHE A 16 -2.64 -5.54 2.01
CA PHE A 16 -2.94 -6.63 1.07
C PHE A 16 -3.75 -7.75 1.70
N TYR A 17 -3.46 -8.10 2.95
CA TYR A 17 -4.23 -9.10 3.70
C TYR A 17 -5.69 -8.63 3.94
N GLY A 18 -5.88 -7.38 4.35
CA GLY A 18 -7.22 -6.79 4.53
C GLY A 18 -8.02 -6.73 3.22
N VAL A 19 -7.38 -6.38 2.11
CA VAL A 19 -8.02 -6.37 0.78
C VAL A 19 -8.39 -7.78 0.35
N GLY A 20 -7.49 -8.76 0.51
CA GLY A 20 -7.76 -10.15 0.18
C GLY A 20 -8.99 -10.70 0.90
N PHE A 21 -9.24 -10.26 2.14
CA PHE A 21 -10.43 -10.61 2.91
C PHE A 21 -11.71 -9.91 2.39
N VAL A 22 -11.62 -8.62 2.05
CA VAL A 22 -12.77 -7.80 1.61
C VAL A 22 -13.25 -8.16 0.20
N VAL A 23 -12.38 -8.69 -0.65
CA VAL A 23 -12.72 -9.06 -2.04
C VAL A 23 -13.56 -10.36 -2.13
N ILE A 24 -13.67 -11.11 -1.03
CA ILE A 24 -14.29 -12.45 -1.01
C ILE A 24 -15.84 -12.48 -1.05
N PRO A 25 -16.62 -11.46 -0.60
CA PRO A 25 -18.08 -11.53 -0.71
C PRO A 25 -18.67 -10.61 -1.81
N ASP A 26 -19.34 -11.24 -2.77
CA ASP A 26 -20.62 -10.83 -3.39
C ASP A 26 -20.76 -9.60 -4.30
N GLY A 27 -19.69 -9.05 -4.88
CA GLY A 27 -19.90 -8.09 -5.96
C GLY A 27 -18.64 -7.54 -6.59
N SER A 28 -18.36 -7.96 -7.83
CA SER A 28 -17.17 -7.57 -8.60
C SER A 28 -16.91 -6.07 -8.63
N ARG A 29 -17.95 -5.22 -8.54
CA ARG A 29 -17.79 -3.75 -8.56
C ARG A 29 -17.16 -3.18 -7.28
N SER A 30 -17.37 -3.80 -6.11
CA SER A 30 -16.81 -3.33 -4.83
C SER A 30 -15.34 -3.75 -4.67
N GLY A 31 -15.00 -4.98 -5.07
CA GLY A 31 -13.63 -5.52 -4.96
C GLY A 31 -12.60 -4.68 -5.73
N TYR A 32 -12.89 -4.26 -6.96
CA TYR A 32 -11.98 -3.41 -7.75
C TYR A 32 -11.74 -2.04 -7.12
N ALA A 33 -12.76 -1.43 -6.49
CA ALA A 33 -12.61 -0.14 -5.82
C ALA A 33 -11.69 -0.24 -4.59
N VAL A 34 -11.83 -1.33 -3.82
CA VAL A 34 -11.01 -1.59 -2.63
C VAL A 34 -9.56 -1.89 -3.01
N ILE A 35 -9.34 -2.71 -4.03
CA ILE A 35 -7.99 -2.98 -4.56
C ILE A 35 -7.35 -1.69 -5.07
N GLY A 36 -8.07 -0.90 -5.86
CA GLY A 36 -7.60 0.38 -6.40
C GLY A 36 -7.22 1.38 -5.31
N ALA A 37 -8.04 1.51 -4.25
CA ALA A 37 -7.76 2.39 -3.13
C ALA A 37 -6.46 2.00 -2.41
N VAL A 38 -6.19 0.70 -2.24
CA VAL A 38 -4.95 0.23 -1.62
C VAL A 38 -3.73 0.47 -2.49
N VAL A 39 -3.83 0.23 -3.81
CA VAL A 39 -2.72 0.52 -4.73
C VAL A 39 -2.38 2.01 -4.72
N VAL A 40 -3.39 2.89 -4.77
CA VAL A 40 -3.19 4.35 -4.71
C VAL A 40 -2.59 4.78 -3.38
N ALA A 41 -3.09 4.26 -2.26
CA ALA A 41 -2.54 4.57 -0.94
C ALA A 41 -1.07 4.12 -0.82
N LEU A 42 -0.73 2.93 -1.29
CA LEU A 42 0.65 2.43 -1.32
C LEU A 42 1.54 3.28 -2.23
N ALA A 43 1.05 3.66 -3.42
CA ALA A 43 1.76 4.52 -4.35
C ALA A 43 1.99 5.93 -3.77
N TRP A 44 1.02 6.47 -3.01
CA TRP A 44 1.17 7.76 -2.34
C TRP A 44 2.18 7.68 -1.19
N VAL A 45 2.07 6.66 -0.33
CA VAL A 45 3.03 6.46 0.75
C VAL A 45 4.44 6.24 0.18
N ALA A 46 4.55 5.48 -0.92
CA ALA A 46 5.80 5.29 -1.63
C ALA A 46 6.32 6.60 -2.24
N SER A 47 5.48 7.38 -2.92
CA SER A 47 5.86 8.68 -3.48
C SER A 47 6.30 9.67 -2.40
N GLY A 48 5.62 9.73 -1.26
CA GLY A 48 6.02 10.58 -0.14
C GLY A 48 7.28 10.10 0.60
N ARG A 49 7.54 8.79 0.62
CA ARG A 49 8.72 8.20 1.29
C ARG A 49 9.95 8.07 0.41
N PHE A 50 9.79 7.81 -0.88
CA PHE A 50 10.86 7.57 -1.86
C PHE A 50 10.99 8.70 -2.88
N GLY A 51 10.02 9.61 -2.99
CA GLY A 51 10.08 10.79 -3.86
C GLY A 51 10.87 11.95 -3.28
N LYS A 52 11.44 11.81 -2.08
CA LYS A 52 12.54 12.66 -1.66
C LYS A 52 13.80 12.03 -2.27
N PRO A 53 14.33 12.54 -3.40
CA PRO A 53 15.72 12.25 -3.71
C PRO A 53 16.48 12.64 -2.45
N ASP A 54 17.37 11.75 -1.99
CA ASP A 54 18.41 12.13 -1.06
C ASP A 54 19.09 13.35 -1.69
N HIS A 55 18.70 14.55 -1.24
CA HIS A 55 19.44 15.74 -1.61
C HIS A 55 20.78 15.58 -0.92
N GLN A 56 21.78 15.40 -1.77
CA GLN A 56 23.16 15.20 -1.40
C GLN A 56 23.64 16.35 -0.53
N GLY A 57 24.52 16.03 0.42
CA GLY A 57 25.30 16.95 1.23
C GLY A 57 26.36 16.15 1.97
#